data_AF-A0A1H4Q4S5-F1
#
_entry.id   AF-A0A1H4Q4S5-F1
#
_cell.length_a   1.000
_cell.length_b   1.000
_cell.length_c   1.000
_cell.angle_alpha   90.00
_cell.angle_beta   90.00
_cell.angle_gamma   90.00
#
_symmetry.space_group_name_H-M   'P 1'
#
loop_
_entity.id
_entity.type
_entity.pdbx_description
1 polymer ?
#
loop_
_entity_poly.entity_id
_entity_poly.type
_entity_poly.pdbx_seq_one_letter_code
_entity_poly.pdbx_strand_id
1 'polypeptide(L)'
;MDDYPPIADHGLVDDLQTAALVASDGTVDWWCAPRFDSPGLFASLLDSDRGGHCRLAADFVGEQGAVRQLYMPDTPILITRFMAPQGVGEVIDFMEPIASRVPAATHRLIPSPEGLRGSEGTFSLCSFLYVEALARSGRVHRARYAFDKMLTYADHVGLFAEEIGPSGEQLGNFPQAFTHLALVAAALALGEELDRADRTSA
;
A
#
# COMPACT_ATOMS: atom_id res chain seq x y z
N MET A 1 15.02 -9.79 -16.96
CA MET A 1 14.32 -10.19 -15.74
C MET A 1 13.85 -8.87 -15.17
N ASP A 2 12.54 -8.65 -15.12
CA ASP A 2 11.97 -7.31 -15.03
C ASP A 2 12.55 -6.55 -13.83
N ASP A 3 13.14 -5.38 -14.07
CA ASP A 3 13.77 -4.48 -13.08
C ASP A 3 12.75 -3.85 -12.09
N TYR A 4 11.54 -4.41 -12.04
CA TYR A 4 10.40 -3.86 -11.32
C TYR A 4 9.97 -4.86 -10.25
N PRO A 5 10.03 -4.50 -8.96
CA PRO A 5 9.43 -5.30 -7.92
C PRO A 5 7.92 -5.44 -8.18
N PRO A 6 7.31 -6.60 -7.90
CA PRO A 6 5.86 -6.74 -7.94
C PRO A 6 5.19 -5.67 -7.07
N ILE A 7 4.07 -5.10 -7.52
CA ILE A 7 3.34 -4.10 -6.72
C ILE A 7 2.89 -4.64 -5.36
N ALA A 8 2.68 -5.95 -5.25
CA ALA A 8 2.34 -6.62 -4.00
C ALA A 8 3.48 -6.62 -2.97
N ASP A 9 4.71 -6.35 -3.41
CA ASP A 9 5.90 -6.33 -2.56
C ASP A 9 6.26 -4.88 -2.13
N HIS A 10 5.28 -3.97 -2.09
CA HIS A 10 5.46 -2.59 -1.64
C HIS A 10 4.58 -2.28 -0.42
N GLY A 11 5.16 -1.57 0.54
CA GLY A 11 4.43 -0.87 1.59
C GLY A 11 4.13 0.57 1.16
N LEU A 12 3.00 1.08 1.61
CA LEU A 12 2.57 2.48 1.53
C LEU A 12 2.91 3.24 2.82
N VAL A 13 3.55 4.39 2.70
CA VAL A 13 3.78 5.31 3.83
C VAL A 13 3.20 6.69 3.47
N ASP A 14 2.39 7.26 4.35
CA ASP A 14 1.67 8.52 4.11
C ASP A 14 1.61 9.41 5.37
N ASP A 15 1.31 10.69 5.18
CA ASP A 15 1.06 11.66 6.27
C ASP A 15 -0.30 12.36 6.19
N LEU A 16 -1.26 11.71 5.54
CA LEU A 16 -2.58 12.25 5.21
C LEU A 16 -2.60 13.36 4.14
N GLN A 17 -1.45 13.75 3.59
CA GLN A 17 -1.37 14.73 2.50
C GLN A 17 -0.67 14.16 1.26
N THR A 18 0.38 13.36 1.45
CA THR A 18 1.12 12.64 0.40
C THR A 18 1.27 11.17 0.75
N ALA A 19 1.68 10.35 -0.22
CA ALA A 19 2.08 8.97 0.00
C ALA A 19 3.30 8.58 -0.85
N ALA A 20 4.12 7.70 -0.28
CA ALA A 20 5.23 7.04 -0.92
C ALA A 20 5.02 5.52 -0.94
N LEU A 21 5.50 4.85 -1.98
CA LEU A 21 5.62 3.39 -2.04
C LEU A 21 7.07 2.98 -1.75
N VAL A 22 7.21 1.96 -0.92
CA VAL A 22 8.49 1.41 -0.48
C VAL A 22 8.52 -0.08 -0.81
N ALA A 23 9.30 -0.44 -1.82
CA ALA A 23 9.55 -1.83 -2.20
C ALA A 23 10.20 -2.60 -1.05
N SER A 24 9.95 -3.91 -1.00
CA SER A 24 10.45 -4.82 0.04
C SER A 24 11.98 -4.85 0.17
N ASP A 25 12.71 -4.39 -0.84
CA ASP A 25 14.16 -4.24 -0.81
C ASP A 25 14.65 -2.89 -0.26
N GLY A 26 13.75 -2.08 0.31
CA GLY A 26 14.03 -0.76 0.88
C GLY A 26 14.11 0.38 -0.15
N THR A 27 13.60 0.17 -1.37
CA THR A 27 13.56 1.22 -2.41
C THR A 27 12.27 2.02 -2.33
N VAL A 28 12.38 3.33 -2.20
CA VAL A 28 11.30 4.29 -2.47
C VAL A 28 11.32 4.64 -3.95
N ASP A 29 10.43 4.04 -4.72
CA ASP A 29 10.37 4.15 -6.18
C ASP A 29 9.16 4.94 -6.70
N TRP A 30 8.26 5.32 -5.81
CA TRP A 30 7.14 6.22 -6.07
C TRP A 30 6.89 7.15 -4.89
N TRP A 31 6.82 8.47 -5.12
CA TRP A 31 6.41 9.42 -4.07
C TRP A 31 5.80 10.69 -4.66
N CYS A 32 4.52 10.93 -4.44
CA CYS A 32 3.80 12.11 -4.94
C CYS A 32 3.75 13.24 -3.91
N ALA A 33 4.80 14.06 -3.80
CA ALA A 33 4.84 15.20 -2.89
C ALA A 33 4.58 16.53 -3.62
N PRO A 34 3.90 17.52 -3.00
CA PRO A 34 3.42 17.55 -1.61
C PRO A 34 1.99 16.99 -1.42
N ARG A 35 1.34 16.55 -2.50
CA ARG A 35 -0.05 16.05 -2.47
C ARG A 35 -0.18 14.76 -3.26
N PHE A 36 -1.13 13.90 -2.90
CA PHE A 36 -1.44 12.66 -3.64
C PHE A 36 -1.56 12.82 -5.18
N ASP A 37 -2.03 13.97 -5.67
CA ASP A 37 -2.19 14.28 -7.10
C ASP A 37 -0.99 15.02 -7.73
N SER A 38 0.12 15.15 -7.00
CA SER A 38 1.33 15.82 -7.49
C SER A 38 2.15 14.90 -8.40
N PRO A 39 2.94 15.45 -9.34
CA PRO A 39 3.95 14.67 -10.07
C PRO A 39 4.84 13.88 -9.10
N GLY A 40 5.23 12.66 -9.47
CA GLY A 40 6.12 11.83 -8.67
C GLY A 40 7.50 12.48 -8.53
N LEU A 41 7.99 12.62 -7.31
CA LEU A 41 9.39 12.92 -6.99
C LEU A 41 10.29 11.73 -7.37
N PHE A 42 9.78 10.53 -7.11
CA PHE A 42 10.29 9.26 -7.63
C PHE A 42 9.20 8.61 -8.48
N ALA A 43 9.62 7.95 -9.55
CA ALA A 43 8.73 7.29 -10.50
C ALA A 43 9.39 6.06 -11.15
N SER A 44 10.44 5.47 -10.54
CA SER A 44 11.09 4.29 -11.12
C SER A 44 10.22 3.05 -11.14
N LEU A 45 9.09 3.07 -10.40
CA LEU A 45 8.02 2.09 -10.56
C LEU A 45 7.45 2.04 -12.00
N LEU A 46 7.46 3.16 -12.72
CA LEU A 46 6.97 3.26 -14.10
C LEU A 46 8.09 3.29 -15.15
N ASP A 47 9.27 3.79 -14.77
CA ASP A 47 10.44 3.91 -15.66
C ASP A 47 11.71 3.71 -14.82
N SER A 48 12.23 2.48 -14.76
CA SER A 48 13.41 2.12 -13.97
C SER A 48 14.66 2.90 -14.36
N ASP A 49 14.75 3.39 -15.61
CA ASP A 49 15.91 4.11 -16.14
C ASP A 49 15.88 5.60 -15.79
N ARG A 50 14.69 6.22 -15.82
CA ARG A 50 14.55 7.69 -15.73
C ARG A 50 13.75 8.18 -14.53
N GLY A 51 12.96 7.31 -13.91
CA GLY A 51 12.01 7.67 -12.86
C GLY A 51 12.65 8.02 -11.53
N GLY A 52 13.91 7.62 -11.31
CA GLY A 52 14.64 7.87 -10.07
C GLY A 52 14.04 7.16 -8.85
N HIS A 53 14.89 6.92 -7.86
CA HIS A 53 14.50 6.30 -6.59
C HIS A 53 15.47 6.72 -5.48
N CYS A 54 15.08 6.44 -4.25
CA CYS A 54 15.98 6.43 -3.10
C CYS A 54 15.95 5.03 -2.49
N ARG A 55 17.10 4.42 -2.21
CA ARG A 55 17.16 3.10 -1.59
C ARG A 55 17.97 3.15 -0.30
N LEU A 56 17.41 2.58 0.76
CA LEU A 56 18.12 2.26 1.97
C LEU A 56 17.95 0.76 2.26
N ALA A 57 19.02 0.01 2.10
CA ALA A 57 19.00 -1.45 2.21
C ALA A 57 20.25 -1.96 2.95
N ALA A 58 20.14 -3.15 3.54
CA ALA A 58 21.32 -3.84 4.05
C ALA A 58 22.14 -4.41 2.89
N ASP A 59 23.46 -4.26 2.97
CA ASP A 59 24.39 -4.95 2.07
C ASP A 59 24.69 -6.35 2.64
N PHE A 60 24.20 -7.38 1.96
CA PHE A 60 24.41 -8.77 2.35
C PHE A 60 25.79 -9.24 1.88
N VAL A 61 26.77 -9.26 2.79
CA VAL A 61 28.11 -9.75 2.51
C VAL A 61 28.12 -11.30 2.53
N GLY A 62 28.40 -11.92 1.38
CA GLY A 62 28.72 -13.34 1.26
C GLY A 62 27.54 -14.28 0.99
N GLU A 63 26.54 -14.30 1.87
CA GLU A 63 25.35 -15.15 1.74
C GLU A 63 24.07 -14.33 1.45
N GLN A 64 23.13 -14.91 0.71
CA GLN A 64 21.81 -14.31 0.51
C GLN A 64 21.06 -14.21 1.84
N GLY A 65 20.76 -12.99 2.28
CA GLY A 65 19.86 -12.77 3.40
C GLY A 65 18.40 -12.91 3.01
N ALA A 66 17.54 -13.00 4.02
CA ALA A 66 16.10 -12.96 3.85
C ALA A 66 15.58 -11.56 4.19
N VAL A 67 14.66 -11.06 3.36
CA VAL A 67 13.99 -9.78 3.60
C VAL A 67 12.53 -10.03 3.93
N ARG A 68 12.01 -9.32 4.92
CA ARG A 68 10.59 -9.32 5.27
C ARG A 68 10.14 -7.91 5.53
N GLN A 69 9.07 -7.53 4.86
CA GLN A 69 8.36 -6.29 5.14
C GLN A 69 7.17 -6.62 6.05
N LEU A 70 6.75 -5.68 6.89
CA LEU A 70 5.52 -5.74 7.66
C LEU A 70 5.19 -4.36 8.21
N TYR A 71 3.93 -4.11 8.54
CA TYR A 71 3.58 -2.94 9.34
C TYR A 71 3.73 -3.22 10.83
N MET A 72 4.15 -2.20 11.59
CA MET A 72 4.09 -2.25 13.03
C MET A 72 2.61 -2.34 13.45
N PRO A 73 2.23 -3.29 14.32
CA PRO A 73 0.83 -3.53 14.67
C PRO A 73 0.10 -2.25 15.09
N ASP A 74 -1.10 -2.08 14.56
CA ASP A 74 -1.98 -0.92 14.84
C ASP A 74 -1.35 0.46 14.54
N THR A 75 -0.40 0.53 13.59
CA THR A 75 0.24 1.80 13.17
C THR A 75 0.56 1.82 11.68
N PRO A 76 0.58 2.99 11.00
CA PRO A 76 0.96 3.10 9.58
C PRO A 76 2.49 3.13 9.40
N ILE A 77 3.23 2.51 10.32
CA ILE A 77 4.69 2.49 10.35
C ILE A 77 5.14 1.22 9.66
N LEU A 78 5.87 1.35 8.54
CA LEU A 78 6.38 0.23 7.77
C LEU A 78 7.74 -0.21 8.32
N ILE A 79 7.96 -1.51 8.45
CA ILE A 79 9.23 -2.11 8.88
C ILE A 79 9.73 -3.04 7.78
N THR A 80 10.90 -2.73 7.23
CA THR A 80 11.65 -3.60 6.32
C THR A 80 12.81 -4.25 7.08
N ARG A 81 12.71 -5.55 7.33
CA ARG A 81 13.70 -6.35 8.08
C ARG A 81 14.61 -7.14 7.14
N PHE A 82 15.90 -6.91 7.26
CA PHE A 82 16.98 -7.60 6.58
C PHE A 82 17.63 -8.60 7.54
N MET A 83 17.56 -9.90 7.25
CA MET A 83 18.02 -10.97 8.14
C MET A 83 19.16 -11.75 7.48
N ALA A 84 20.26 -11.93 8.20
CA ALA A 84 21.40 -12.74 7.80
C ALA A 84 21.98 -13.50 8.99
N PRO A 85 22.83 -14.53 8.79
CA PRO A 85 23.45 -15.26 9.90
C PRO A 85 24.22 -14.36 10.89
N GLN A 86 24.82 -13.27 10.38
CA GLN A 86 25.58 -12.30 11.16
C GLN A 86 24.72 -11.33 11.98
N GLY A 87 23.41 -11.22 11.70
CA GLY A 87 22.53 -10.29 12.41
C GLY A 87 21.28 -9.88 11.63
N VAL A 88 20.51 -9.01 12.26
CA VAL A 88 19.27 -8.45 11.70
C VAL A 88 19.40 -6.93 11.69
N GLY A 89 19.13 -6.33 10.54
CA GLY A 89 18.97 -4.88 10.38
C GLY A 89 17.52 -4.55 10.01
N GLU A 90 17.03 -3.41 10.45
CA GLU A 90 15.67 -2.95 10.16
C GLU A 90 15.72 -1.53 9.62
N VAL A 91 14.83 -1.24 8.68
CA VAL A 91 14.52 0.11 8.21
C VAL A 91 13.04 0.32 8.53
N ILE A 92 12.78 1.29 9.39
CA ILE A 92 11.42 1.71 9.74
C ILE A 92 11.09 2.95 8.94
N ASP A 93 10.13 2.88 8.04
CA ASP A 93 9.67 4.00 7.22
C ASP A 93 8.33 4.51 7.73
N PHE A 94 8.26 5.80 8.05
CA PHE A 94 7.02 6.48 8.42
C PHE A 94 7.05 7.96 8.03
N MET A 95 5.87 8.57 7.94
CA MET A 95 5.73 10.03 7.90
C MET A 95 4.87 10.48 9.08
N GLU A 96 5.23 11.62 9.67
CA GLU A 96 4.45 12.20 10.77
C GLU A 96 3.14 12.81 10.22
N PRO A 97 1.95 12.44 10.75
CA PRO A 97 0.69 12.95 10.25
C PRO A 97 0.61 14.48 10.33
N ILE A 98 0.23 15.13 9.24
CA ILE A 98 0.05 16.58 9.20
C ILE A 98 -1.44 16.90 9.37
N ALA A 99 -1.83 17.31 10.58
CA ALA A 99 -3.23 17.60 10.93
C ALA A 99 -3.85 18.78 10.15
N SER A 100 -3.02 19.60 9.50
CA SER A 100 -3.48 20.72 8.67
C SER A 100 -4.18 20.22 7.40
N ARG A 101 -5.25 20.90 6.98
CA ARG A 101 -5.86 20.70 5.65
C ARG A 101 -5.16 21.52 4.55
N VAL A 102 -4.25 22.41 4.93
CA VAL A 102 -3.39 23.14 4.00
C VAL A 102 -2.17 22.27 3.70
N PRO A 103 -1.84 22.00 2.43
CA PRO A 103 -0.67 21.22 2.05
C PRO A 103 0.60 21.81 2.66
N ALA A 104 1.38 20.97 3.34
CA ALA A 104 2.67 21.35 3.86
C ALA A 104 3.66 21.54 2.72
N ALA A 105 4.63 22.43 2.92
CA ALA A 105 5.73 22.60 1.98
C ALA A 105 6.80 21.52 2.13
N THR A 106 6.80 20.80 3.26
CA THR A 106 7.83 19.84 3.64
C THR A 106 7.18 18.60 4.23
N HIS A 107 7.50 17.45 3.67
CA HIS A 107 7.10 16.13 4.15
C HIS A 107 8.38 15.38 4.53
N ARG A 108 8.34 14.60 5.61
CA ARG A 108 9.52 13.90 6.12
C ARG A 108 9.24 12.41 6.18
N LEU A 109 9.88 11.66 5.28
CA LEU A 109 10.05 10.22 5.41
C LEU A 109 11.24 9.97 6.35
N ILE A 110 10.99 9.30 7.48
CA ILE A 110 12.03 8.99 8.47
C ILE A 110 12.35 7.49 8.38
N PRO A 111 13.51 7.10 7.82
CA PRO A 111 14.03 5.75 7.98
C PRO A 111 14.75 5.62 9.34
N SER A 112 14.28 4.73 10.22
CA SER A 112 14.88 4.47 11.54
C SER A 112 15.31 3.01 11.73
N PRO A 113 16.50 2.72 12.27
CA PRO A 113 16.92 1.35 12.58
C PRO A 113 16.52 0.94 14.01
N GLU A 114 15.29 0.47 14.20
CA GLU A 114 14.87 -0.21 15.45
C GLU A 114 14.03 -1.45 15.14
N GLY A 115 13.90 -2.38 16.09
CA GLY A 115 13.37 -3.72 15.81
C GLY A 115 12.17 -4.20 16.63
N LEU A 116 11.10 -4.71 15.97
CA LEU A 116 9.93 -5.37 16.63
C LEU A 116 9.17 -6.42 15.78
N ARG A 117 8.48 -7.38 16.43
CA ARG A 117 7.86 -8.59 15.84
C ARG A 117 6.35 -8.43 15.52
N GLY A 118 5.88 -9.05 14.42
CA GLY A 118 4.46 -9.19 14.05
C GLY A 118 4.24 -10.24 12.94
N SER A 119 2.98 -10.59 12.65
CA SER A 119 2.56 -11.46 11.53
C SER A 119 1.68 -10.68 10.55
N GLU A 120 1.96 -10.81 9.25
CA GLU A 120 1.41 -10.00 8.16
C GLU A 120 0.19 -10.64 7.47
N GLY A 121 -0.70 -9.81 6.93
CA GLY A 121 -1.91 -10.15 6.18
C GLY A 121 -1.97 -9.48 4.79
N THR A 122 -3.13 -9.55 4.13
CA THR A 122 -3.35 -8.95 2.81
C THR A 122 -3.90 -7.53 2.93
N PHE A 123 -3.28 -6.56 2.25
CA PHE A 123 -3.75 -5.17 2.24
C PHE A 123 -5.16 -5.03 1.69
N SER A 124 -6.05 -4.55 2.55
CA SER A 124 -7.46 -4.31 2.22
C SER A 124 -7.59 -3.22 1.16
N LEU A 125 -6.77 -2.17 1.24
CA LEU A 125 -6.68 -1.07 0.28
C LEU A 125 -6.45 -1.59 -1.15
N CYS A 126 -5.40 -2.40 -1.35
CA CYS A 126 -5.03 -2.94 -2.66
C CYS A 126 -6.14 -3.80 -3.26
N SER A 127 -6.88 -4.52 -2.41
CA SER A 127 -8.01 -5.33 -2.85
C SER A 127 -9.16 -4.49 -3.39
N PHE A 128 -9.46 -3.34 -2.79
CA PHE A 128 -10.45 -2.41 -3.32
C PHE A 128 -9.97 -1.67 -4.57
N LEU A 129 -8.71 -1.25 -4.63
CA LEU A 129 -8.13 -0.66 -5.86
C LEU A 129 -8.16 -1.67 -7.03
N TYR A 130 -7.96 -2.97 -6.75
CA TYR A 130 -8.12 -4.01 -7.74
C TYR A 130 -9.56 -4.12 -8.28
N VAL A 131 -10.57 -4.01 -7.40
CA VAL A 131 -11.97 -3.95 -7.82
C VAL A 131 -12.20 -2.76 -8.74
N GLU A 132 -11.73 -1.58 -8.36
CA GLU A 132 -11.87 -0.36 -9.17
C GLU A 132 -11.24 -0.58 -10.57
N ALA A 133 -10.02 -1.11 -10.63
CA ALA A 133 -9.35 -1.40 -11.89
C ALA A 133 -10.11 -2.42 -12.76
N LEU A 134 -10.69 -3.47 -12.15
CA LEU A 134 -11.54 -4.42 -12.86
C LEU A 134 -12.81 -3.76 -13.40
N ALA A 135 -13.46 -2.90 -12.62
CA ALA A 135 -14.65 -2.16 -13.03
C ALA A 135 -14.32 -1.27 -14.23
N ARG A 136 -13.34 -0.37 -14.09
CA ARG A 136 -12.93 0.59 -15.15
C ARG A 136 -12.45 -0.07 -16.44
N SER A 137 -11.99 -1.32 -16.36
CA SER A 137 -11.60 -2.11 -17.54
C SER A 137 -12.75 -2.90 -18.18
N GLY A 138 -13.99 -2.66 -17.77
CA GLY A 138 -15.20 -3.33 -18.28
C GLY A 138 -15.35 -4.78 -17.81
N ARG A 139 -14.50 -5.26 -16.90
CA ARG A 139 -14.55 -6.63 -16.34
C ARG A 139 -15.52 -6.70 -15.16
N VAL A 140 -16.74 -6.21 -15.37
CA VAL A 140 -17.74 -5.91 -14.33
C VAL A 140 -18.09 -7.12 -13.46
N HIS A 141 -18.29 -8.30 -14.05
CA HIS A 141 -18.59 -9.52 -13.27
C HIS A 141 -17.48 -9.89 -12.28
N ARG A 142 -16.20 -9.77 -12.70
CA ARG A 142 -15.06 -10.05 -11.81
C ARG A 142 -14.92 -8.98 -10.75
N ALA A 143 -15.14 -7.71 -11.10
CA ALA A 143 -15.14 -6.60 -10.16
C ALA A 143 -16.20 -6.80 -9.07
N ARG A 144 -17.44 -7.13 -9.46
CA ARG A 144 -18.53 -7.39 -8.52
C ARG A 144 -18.22 -8.55 -7.58
N TYR A 145 -17.73 -9.67 -8.12
CA TYR A 145 -17.35 -10.82 -7.30
C TYR A 145 -16.26 -10.48 -6.27
N ALA A 146 -15.21 -9.78 -6.69
CA ALA A 146 -14.13 -9.38 -5.80
C ALA A 146 -14.61 -8.37 -4.73
N PHE A 147 -15.48 -7.44 -5.11
CA PHE A 147 -16.06 -6.46 -4.19
C PHE A 147 -16.94 -7.13 -3.13
N ASP A 148 -17.88 -7.99 -3.55
CA ASP A 148 -18.75 -8.72 -2.63
C ASP A 148 -17.95 -9.60 -1.68
N LYS A 149 -16.88 -10.25 -2.17
CA LYS A 149 -15.97 -11.02 -1.33
C LYS A 149 -15.28 -10.12 -0.30
N MET A 150 -14.77 -8.96 -0.70
CA MET A 150 -14.13 -8.02 0.23
C MET A 150 -15.10 -7.55 1.32
N LEU A 151 -16.36 -7.27 0.97
CA LEU A 151 -17.37 -6.87 1.95
C LEU A 151 -17.63 -7.94 3.04
N THR A 152 -17.34 -9.22 2.79
CA THR A 152 -17.50 -10.27 3.82
C THR A 152 -16.45 -10.20 4.93
N TYR A 153 -15.36 -9.48 4.73
CA TYR A 153 -14.32 -9.27 5.73
C TYR A 153 -14.53 -7.99 6.55
N ALA A 154 -15.58 -7.21 6.27
CA ALA A 154 -15.91 -6.06 7.11
C ALA A 154 -16.29 -6.53 8.51
N ASP A 155 -16.02 -5.70 9.52
CA ASP A 155 -16.49 -5.96 10.86
C ASP A 155 -18.01 -5.76 10.99
N HIS A 156 -18.55 -5.98 12.19
CA HIS A 156 -19.99 -5.85 12.48
C HIS A 156 -20.62 -4.48 12.18
N VAL A 157 -19.83 -3.40 12.05
CA VAL A 157 -20.28 -2.06 11.69
C VAL A 157 -19.86 -1.64 10.28
N GLY A 158 -19.26 -2.55 9.51
CA GLY A 158 -18.85 -2.32 8.13
C GLY A 158 -17.46 -1.68 7.99
N LEU A 159 -16.63 -1.74 9.04
CA LEU A 159 -15.30 -1.15 9.05
C LEU A 159 -14.20 -2.17 8.72
N PHE A 160 -13.10 -1.67 8.16
CA PHE A 160 -11.92 -2.44 7.79
C PHE A 160 -10.65 -1.96 8.49
N ALA A 161 -9.77 -2.91 8.78
CA ALA A 161 -8.38 -2.65 9.12
C ALA A 161 -7.53 -2.48 7.85
N GLU A 162 -6.26 -2.17 8.08
CA GLU A 162 -5.23 -2.10 7.06
C GLU A 162 -5.08 -3.41 6.29
N GLU A 163 -5.02 -4.51 7.03
CA GLU A 163 -4.77 -5.84 6.51
C GLU A 163 -5.86 -6.83 6.96
N ILE A 164 -6.09 -7.85 6.13
CA ILE A 164 -6.91 -9.01 6.46
C ILE A 164 -5.98 -10.22 6.55
N GLY A 165 -5.90 -10.82 7.73
CA GLY A 165 -5.10 -12.01 7.96
C GLY A 165 -5.70 -13.27 7.33
N PRO A 166 -4.96 -14.40 7.34
CA PRO A 166 -5.36 -15.63 6.65
C PRO A 166 -6.70 -16.23 7.12
N SER A 167 -7.11 -15.95 8.36
CA SER A 167 -8.41 -16.41 8.90
C SER A 167 -9.51 -15.35 8.79
N GLY A 168 -9.25 -14.23 8.11
CA GLY A 168 -10.18 -13.10 7.97
C GLY A 168 -10.12 -12.11 9.12
N GLU A 169 -9.18 -12.28 10.05
CA GLU A 169 -8.95 -11.38 11.16
C GLU A 169 -8.46 -10.01 10.67
N GLN A 170 -8.90 -8.96 11.36
CA GLN A 170 -8.48 -7.59 11.07
C GLN A 170 -7.10 -7.36 11.69
N LEU A 171 -6.11 -6.99 10.87
CA LEU A 171 -4.72 -6.77 11.27
C LEU A 171 -4.27 -5.34 10.93
N GLY A 172 -3.34 -4.81 11.71
CA GLY A 172 -2.83 -3.44 11.53
C GLY A 172 -3.84 -2.39 12.01
N ASN A 173 -3.70 -1.16 11.51
CA ASN A 173 -4.55 -0.04 11.95
C ASN A 173 -6.04 -0.36 11.80
N PHE A 174 -6.84 -0.04 12.82
CA PHE A 174 -8.29 -0.18 12.74
C PHE A 174 -9.04 0.98 13.45
N PRO A 175 -10.05 1.62 12.81
CA PRO A 175 -10.40 1.51 11.38
C PRO A 175 -9.38 2.25 10.51
N GLN A 176 -9.05 1.70 9.34
CA GLN A 176 -8.04 2.29 8.45
C GLN A 176 -8.70 3.18 7.38
N ALA A 177 -8.47 4.49 7.43
CA ALA A 177 -9.20 5.46 6.61
C ALA A 177 -9.00 5.28 5.08
N PHE A 178 -7.80 4.93 4.62
CA PHE A 178 -7.51 4.78 3.18
C PHE A 178 -8.18 3.57 2.54
N THR A 179 -8.28 2.45 3.25
CA THR A 179 -9.04 1.26 2.89
C THR A 179 -10.49 1.65 2.65
N HIS A 180 -11.05 2.52 3.50
CA HIS A 180 -12.40 3.03 3.30
C HIS A 180 -12.49 4.02 2.12
N LEU A 181 -11.45 4.83 1.88
CA LEU A 181 -11.39 5.68 0.69
C LEU A 181 -11.38 4.83 -0.60
N ALA A 182 -10.57 3.77 -0.66
CA ALA A 182 -10.55 2.86 -1.80
C ALA A 182 -11.83 2.02 -1.91
N LEU A 183 -12.44 1.62 -0.79
CA LEU A 183 -13.76 0.98 -0.77
C LEU A 183 -14.80 1.88 -1.47
N VAL A 184 -14.84 3.17 -1.12
CA VAL A 184 -15.75 4.14 -1.74
C VAL A 184 -15.42 4.33 -3.23
N ALA A 185 -14.14 4.47 -3.60
CA ALA A 185 -13.73 4.61 -4.99
C ALA A 185 -14.12 3.38 -5.85
N ALA A 186 -13.88 2.19 -5.32
CA ALA A 186 -14.27 0.92 -5.95
C ALA A 186 -15.80 0.79 -6.11
N ALA A 187 -16.56 1.19 -5.09
CA ALA A 187 -18.03 1.17 -5.15
C ALA A 187 -18.56 2.11 -6.24
N LEU A 188 -18.04 3.33 -6.32
CA LEU A 188 -18.42 4.32 -7.33
C LEU A 188 -18.11 3.82 -8.74
N ALA A 189 -16.88 3.36 -8.98
CA ALA A 189 -16.45 2.86 -10.29
C ALA A 189 -17.26 1.62 -10.73
N LEU A 190 -17.56 0.70 -9.81
CA LEU A 190 -18.38 -0.47 -10.10
C LEU A 190 -19.83 -0.08 -10.41
N GLY A 191 -20.41 0.86 -9.67
CA GLY A 191 -21.76 1.37 -9.90
C GLY A 191 -21.92 2.01 -11.27
N GLU A 192 -20.98 2.88 -11.66
CA GLU A 192 -20.99 3.55 -12.98
C GLU A 192 -21.02 2.55 -14.15
N GLU A 193 -20.24 1.47 -14.05
CA GLU A 193 -20.14 0.47 -15.12
C GLU A 193 -21.32 -0.52 -15.14
N LEU A 194 -21.91 -0.84 -13.98
CA LEU A 194 -23.16 -1.60 -13.92
C LEU A 194 -24.29 -0.82 -14.62
N ASP A 195 -24.43 0.47 -14.30
CA ASP A 195 -25.41 1.34 -14.95
C ASP A 195 -25.19 1.45 -16.46
N ARG A 196 -23.92 1.44 -16.91
CA ARG A 196 -23.58 1.47 -18.34
C ARG A 196 -23.93 0.16 -19.03
N ALA A 197 -23.67 -0.98 -18.39
CA ALA A 197 -24.04 -2.30 -18.92
C ALA A 197 -25.55 -2.39 -19.12
N ASP A 198 -26.34 -1.98 -18.11
CA ASP A 198 -27.82 -2.03 -18.15
C ASP A 198 -28.39 -1.19 -19.30
N ARG A 199 -27.83 0.01 -19.55
CA ARG A 199 -28.21 0.88 -20.68
C ARG A 199 -27.87 0.32 -22.06
N THR A 200 -26.90 -0.58 -22.15
CA THR A 200 -26.45 -1.18 -23.44
C THR A 200 -27.26 -2.43 -23.79
N SER A 201 -27.90 -3.05 -22.79
CA SER A 201 -28.79 -4.21 -22.93
C SER A 201 -30.27 -3.87 -23.15
N ALA A 202 -30.64 -2.58 -23.13
CA ALA A 202 -31.98 -2.06 -23.41
C ALA A 202 -32.08 -1.54 -24.85
#